data_AF-A0A5C5SFV7-F1
#
_entry.id   AF-A0A5C5SFV7-F1
#
_cell.length_a   1.000
_cell.length_b   1.000
_cell.length_c   1.000
_cell.angle_alpha   90.00
_cell.angle_beta   90.00
_cell.angle_gamma   90.00
#
_symmetry.space_group_name_H-M   'P 1'
#
loop_
_entity.id
_entity.type
_entity.pdbx_description
1 polymer ?
#
loop_
_entity_poly.entity_id
_entity_poly.type
_entity_poly.pdbx_seq_one_letter_code
_entity_poly.pdbx_strand_id
1 'polypeptide(L)'
;MKLVLNIEPKPQSRPRFTRHGRAFEDRAMKRWRQGCTRLIRKNYTGQLLVNPVKIKVIFYIEAPQYIRRMKYVEEELRQERIYCAKRPDLDNYIKALYSGILRSY
;
A
#
# COMPACT_ATOMS: atom_id res chain seq x y z
N MET A 1 10.64 -15.53 0.80
CA MET A 1 10.69 -14.47 1.85
C MET A 1 9.31 -13.84 1.98
N LYS A 2 8.83 -13.58 3.20
CA LYS A 2 7.57 -12.87 3.47
C LYS A 2 7.89 -11.55 4.17
N LEU A 3 7.41 -10.44 3.61
CA LEU A 3 7.55 -9.10 4.19
C LEU A 3 6.16 -8.57 4.51
N VAL A 4 5.94 -8.16 5.76
CA VAL A 4 4.67 -7.57 6.20
C VAL A 4 4.92 -6.11 6.55
N LEU A 5 4.10 -5.24 5.96
CA LEU A 5 4.13 -3.79 6.18
C LEU A 5 2.86 -3.42 6.96
N ASN A 6 3.00 -3.16 8.25
CA ASN A 6 1.88 -2.80 9.14
C ASN A 6 1.49 -1.31 8.96
N ILE A 7 1.07 -0.96 7.75
CA ILE A 7 0.50 0.34 7.39
C ILE A 7 -0.73 0.11 6.53
N GLU A 8 -1.76 0.92 6.73
CA GLU A 8 -2.91 0.92 5.84
C GLU A 8 -2.43 1.24 4.41
N PRO A 9 -2.77 0.43 3.40
CA PRO A 9 -2.34 0.68 2.03
C PRO A 9 -2.97 1.97 1.51
N LYS A 10 -2.19 2.77 0.79
CA LYS A 10 -2.66 4.02 0.18
C LYS A 10 -2.42 4.00 -1.33
N PRO A 11 -3.43 4.28 -2.16
CA PRO A 11 -3.23 4.38 -3.60
C PRO A 11 -2.36 5.61 -3.92
N GLN A 12 -1.53 5.52 -4.96
CA GLN A 12 -0.72 6.64 -5.42
C GLN A 12 -1.61 7.85 -5.75
N SER A 13 -1.38 8.94 -5.01
CA SER A 13 -2.07 10.21 -5.28
C SER A 13 -1.52 10.85 -6.56
N ARG A 14 -2.41 11.52 -7.32
CA ARG A 14 -2.01 12.31 -8.48
C ARG A 14 -1.10 13.47 -8.05
N PRO A 15 -0.11 13.85 -8.89
CA PRO A 15 0.69 15.04 -8.63
C PRO A 15 -0.23 16.26 -8.56
N ARG A 16 0.02 17.13 -7.58
CA ARG A 16 -0.63 18.43 -7.49
C ARG A 16 0.29 19.49 -8.08
N PHE A 17 -0.28 20.58 -8.56
CA PHE A 17 0.48 21.64 -9.21
C PHE A 17 0.31 22.94 -8.43
N THR A 18 1.40 23.67 -8.24
CA THR A 18 1.34 25.02 -7.69
C THR A 18 0.80 25.99 -8.76
N ARG A 19 0.45 27.22 -8.35
CA ARG A 19 0.05 28.28 -9.28
C ARG A 19 1.11 28.55 -10.37
N HIS A 20 2.37 28.21 -10.12
CA HIS A 20 3.50 28.37 -11.04
C HIS A 20 3.83 27.09 -11.83
N GLY A 21 2.92 26.12 -11.88
CA GLY A 21 3.10 24.89 -12.68
C GLY A 21 4.09 23.88 -12.10
N ARG A 22 4.59 24.06 -10.87
CA ARG A 22 5.51 23.07 -10.25
C ARG A 22 4.70 21.92 -9.67
N ALA A 23 5.03 20.70 -10.08
CA ALA A 23 4.45 19.49 -9.54
C ALA A 23 4.97 19.24 -8.11
N PHE A 24 4.07 18.86 -7.20
CA PHE A 24 4.39 18.44 -5.85
C PHE A 24 3.52 17.26 -5.42
N GLU A 25 4.07 16.45 -4.52
CA GLU A 25 3.36 15.32 -3.96
C GLU A 25 2.42 15.75 -2.83
N ASP A 26 1.27 15.09 -2.72
CA ASP A 26 0.40 15.24 -1.56
C ASP A 26 1.13 14.92 -0.24
N ARG A 27 0.92 15.74 0.80
CA ARG A 27 1.62 15.59 2.08
C ARG A 27 1.33 14.24 2.75
N ALA A 28 0.10 13.74 2.65
CA ALA A 28 -0.25 12.43 3.21
C ALA A 28 0.41 11.30 2.41
N MET A 29 0.48 11.44 1.08
CA MET A 29 1.20 10.49 0.22
C MET A 29 2.70 10.45 0.57
N LYS A 30 3.33 11.61 0.79
CA LYS A 30 4.73 11.70 1.19
C LYS A 30 4.98 11.02 2.55
N ARG A 31 4.12 11.27 3.54
CA ARG A 31 4.20 10.63 4.87
C ARG A 31 4.03 9.12 4.78
N TRP A 32 3.03 8.66 4.03
CA TRP A 32 2.79 7.23 3.83
C TRP A 32 4.01 6.55 3.21
N ARG A 33 4.58 7.16 2.16
CA ARG A 33 5.79 6.67 1.48
C ARG A 33 6.98 6.58 2.42
N GLN A 34 7.23 7.61 3.23
CA GLN A 34 8.29 7.57 4.25
C GLN A 34 8.08 6.44 5.25
N GLY A 35 6.84 6.21 5.69
CA GLY A 35 6.48 5.09 6.56
C GLY A 35 6.75 3.73 5.91
N CYS A 36 6.34 3.57 4.65
CA CYS A 36 6.59 2.37 3.84
C CYS A 36 8.09 2.09 3.69
N THR A 37 8.86 3.09 3.25
CA THR A 37 10.33 3.00 3.10
C THR A 37 11.02 2.62 4.41
N ARG A 38 10.60 3.22 5.54
CA ARG A 38 11.12 2.92 6.87
C ARG A 38 10.82 1.47 7.29
N LEU A 39 9.60 0.99 7.07
CA LEU A 39 9.22 -0.38 7.38
C LEU A 39 9.96 -1.40 6.52
N ILE A 40 10.15 -1.11 5.23
CA ILE A 40 10.94 -1.97 4.35
C ILE A 40 12.36 -2.05 4.87
N ARG A 41 13.02 -0.92 5.16
CA ARG A 41 14.39 -0.92 5.72
C ARG A 41 14.50 -1.67 7.04
N LYS A 42 13.47 -1.61 7.89
CA LYS A 42 13.46 -2.28 9.19
C LYS A 42 13.23 -3.78 9.07
N ASN A 43 12.28 -4.19 8.22
CA ASN A 43 11.78 -5.56 8.18
C ASN A 43 12.45 -6.41 7.10
N TYR A 44 13.11 -5.78 6.12
CA TYR A 44 13.87 -6.48 5.10
C TYR A 44 15.31 -6.70 5.56
N THR A 45 15.67 -7.96 5.81
CA THR A 45 17.02 -8.38 6.23
C THR A 45 17.78 -9.10 5.11
N GLY A 46 17.18 -9.18 3.91
CA GLY A 46 17.80 -9.84 2.77
C GLY A 46 18.91 -9.00 2.12
N GLN A 47 19.61 -9.61 1.17
CA GLN A 47 20.54 -8.89 0.29
C GLN A 47 19.78 -8.10 -0.78
N LEU A 48 20.43 -7.12 -1.41
CA LEU A 48 19.83 -6.41 -2.54
C LEU A 48 19.52 -7.40 -3.69
N LEU A 49 18.28 -7.37 -4.17
CA LEU A 49 17.84 -8.23 -5.27
C LEU A 49 18.29 -7.61 -6.60
N VAL A 50 19.32 -8.19 -7.21
CA VAL A 50 19.91 -7.72 -8.48
C VAL A 50 19.31 -8.40 -9.72
N ASN A 51 18.73 -9.57 -9.55
CA ASN A 51 18.10 -10.34 -10.64
C ASN A 51 16.59 -10.06 -10.73
N PRO A 52 15.93 -10.38 -11.86
CA PRO A 52 14.48 -10.30 -11.97
C PRO A 52 13.79 -11.08 -10.86
N VAL A 53 12.77 -10.46 -10.25
CA VAL A 53 12.02 -11.05 -9.14
C VAL A 53 10.53 -11.11 -9.44
N LYS A 54 9.92 -12.22 -9.04
CA LYS A 54 8.46 -12.35 -8.98
C LYS A 54 8.00 -12.10 -7.55
N ILE A 55 7.08 -11.16 -7.38
CA ILE A 55 6.48 -10.85 -6.08
C ILE A 55 4.99 -11.15 -6.09
N LYS A 56 4.46 -11.64 -4.96
CA LYS A 56 3.03 -11.72 -4.70
C LYS A 56 2.71 -10.68 -3.64
N VAL A 57 1.85 -9.72 -3.98
CA VAL A 57 1.45 -8.64 -3.09
C VAL A 57 -0.03 -8.79 -2.76
N ILE A 58 -0.37 -8.67 -1.49
CA ILE A 58 -1.74 -8.69 -0.98
C ILE A 58 -1.95 -7.37 -0.22
N PHE A 59 -2.99 -6.63 -0.57
CA PHE A 59 -3.36 -5.40 0.09
C PHE A 59 -4.62 -5.64 0.93
N TYR A 60 -4.54 -5.31 2.21
CA TYR A 60 -5.69 -5.37 3.12
C TYR A 60 -6.23 -3.96 3.30
N ILE A 61 -7.48 -3.74 2.87
CA ILE A 61 -8.17 -2.46 3.01
C ILE A 61 -9.25 -2.57 4.07
N GLU A 62 -9.55 -1.47 4.76
CA GLU A 62 -10.69 -1.46 5.65
C GLU A 62 -11.99 -1.65 4.87
N ALA A 63 -12.82 -2.57 5.35
CA ALA A 63 -14.13 -2.78 4.78
C ALA A 63 -15.03 -1.55 5.00
N PRO A 64 -15.84 -1.15 4.01
CA PRO A 64 -16.82 -0.10 4.15
C PRO A 64 -17.74 -0.32 5.36
N GLN A 65 -18.23 0.77 5.97
CA GLN A 65 -19.06 0.71 7.17
C GLN A 65 -20.30 -0.18 7.01
N TYR A 66 -20.92 -0.20 5.82
CA TYR A 66 -22.11 -1.02 5.60
C TYR A 66 -21.82 -2.52 5.67
N ILE A 67 -20.63 -2.97 5.26
CA ILE A 67 -20.20 -4.37 5.38
C ILE A 67 -19.83 -4.68 6.83
N ARG A 68 -19.10 -3.78 7.52
CA ARG A 68 -18.72 -3.95 8.93
C ARG A 68 -19.91 -4.10 9.88
N ARG A 69 -21.08 -3.56 9.54
CA ARG A 69 -22.30 -3.67 10.37
C ARG A 69 -23.02 -5.01 10.22
N MET A 70 -22.65 -5.83 9.23
CA MET A 70 -23.29 -7.12 8.98
C MET A 70 -22.69 -8.20 9.90
N LYS A 71 -23.44 -8.63 10.92
CA LYS A 71 -22.98 -9.62 11.92
C LYS A 71 -22.48 -10.93 11.32
N TYR A 72 -23.10 -11.41 10.24
CA TYR A 72 -22.69 -12.67 9.59
C TYR A 72 -21.35 -12.56 8.83
N VAL A 73 -20.88 -11.34 8.58
CA VAL A 73 -19.63 -11.05 7.84
C VAL A 73 -18.48 -10.75 8.80
N GLU A 74 -18.77 -10.55 10.09
CA GLU A 74 -17.80 -10.13 11.10
C GLU A 74 -16.63 -11.11 11.26
N GLU A 75 -16.90 -12.41 11.33
CA GLU A 75 -15.86 -13.43 11.46
C GLU A 75 -14.98 -13.49 10.20
N GLU A 76 -15.58 -13.44 9.02
CA GLU A 76 -14.85 -13.44 7.75
C GLU A 76 -13.99 -12.15 7.57
N LEU A 77 -14.46 -11.01 8.09
CA LEU A 77 -13.67 -9.76 8.15
C LEU A 77 -12.49 -9.91 9.09
N ARG A 78 -12.71 -10.52 10.26
CA ARG A 78 -11.66 -10.75 11.27
C ARG A 78 -10.57 -11.68 10.75
N GLN A 79 -10.95 -12.66 9.94
CA GLN A 79 -10.02 -13.60 9.30
C GLN A 79 -9.45 -13.07 7.97
N GLU A 80 -9.78 -11.83 7.59
CA GLU A 80 -9.32 -11.17 6.36
C GLU A 80 -9.60 -11.97 5.06
N ARG A 81 -10.70 -12.73 5.03
CA ARG A 81 -11.03 -13.64 3.92
C ARG A 81 -11.95 -13.05 2.86
N ILE A 82 -12.40 -11.83 3.07
CA ILE A 82 -13.33 -11.16 2.15
C ILE A 82 -12.57 -10.45 1.05
N TYR A 83 -12.85 -10.87 -0.18
CA TYR A 83 -12.36 -10.18 -1.36
C TYR A 83 -13.13 -8.88 -1.62
N CYS A 84 -12.44 -7.88 -2.16
CA CYS A 84 -13.07 -6.65 -2.61
C CYS A 84 -14.02 -6.94 -3.78
N ALA A 85 -15.33 -6.79 -3.54
CA ALA A 85 -16.35 -7.02 -4.58
C ALA A 85 -16.24 -6.02 -5.75
N LYS A 86 -15.94 -4.75 -5.46
CA LYS A 86 -15.66 -3.73 -6.47
C LYS A 86 -14.18 -3.75 -6.81
N ARG A 87 -13.85 -3.77 -8.11
CA ARG A 87 -12.47 -3.75 -8.62
C ARG A 87 -11.70 -2.58 -7.98
N PRO A 88 -10.71 -2.86 -7.11
CA PRO A 88 -9.92 -1.81 -6.49
C PRO A 88 -8.86 -1.31 -7.49
N ASP A 89 -8.39 -0.08 -7.28
CA ASP A 89 -7.31 0.55 -8.06
C ASP A 89 -5.93 -0.06 -7.75
N LEU A 90 -5.79 -1.37 -7.98
CA LEU A 90 -4.59 -2.17 -7.66
C LEU A 90 -3.33 -1.60 -8.31
N ASP A 91 -3.45 -1.04 -9.51
CA ASP A 91 -2.33 -0.43 -10.21
C ASP A 91 -1.75 0.75 -9.42
N ASN A 92 -2.60 1.57 -8.80
CA ASN A 92 -2.19 2.70 -7.98
C ASN A 92 -1.57 2.26 -6.65
N TYR A 93 -2.04 1.17 -6.05
CA TYR A 93 -1.41 0.57 -4.88
C TYR A 93 -0.03 -0.01 -5.19
N ILE A 94 0.11 -0.72 -6.31
CA ILE A 94 1.40 -1.28 -6.76
C ILE A 94 2.40 -0.15 -7.06
N LYS A 95 1.97 0.90 -7.78
CA LYS A 95 2.80 2.10 -8.03
C LYS A 95 3.32 2.72 -6.73
N ALA A 96 2.45 2.85 -5.73
CA ALA A 96 2.82 3.39 -4.42
C ALA A 96 3.85 2.50 -3.70
N LEU A 97 3.66 1.18 -3.71
CA LEU A 97 4.59 0.22 -3.10
C LEU A 97 5.97 0.25 -3.77
N TYR A 98 6.03 0.20 -5.11
CA TYR A 98 7.29 0.24 -5.86
C TYR A 98 8.07 1.51 -5.59
N SER A 99 7.36 2.63 -5.53
CA SER A 99 7.93 3.92 -5.18
C SER A 99 8.53 3.95 -3.76
N GLY A 100 7.97 3.18 -2.82
CA GLY A 100 8.52 2.99 -1.48
C GLY A 100 9.78 2.12 -1.47
N ILE A 101 9.75 1.00 -2.19
CA ILE A 101 10.88 0.05 -2.34
C ILE A 101 12.10 0.73 -2.97
N LEU A 102 11.90 1.45 -4.08
CA LEU A 102 12.98 2.15 -4.79
C LEU A 102 13.69 3.21 -3.96
N ARG A 103 13.06 3.73 -2.90
CA ARG A 103 13.64 4.74 -2.00
C ARG A 103 14.22 4.14 -0.72
N SER A 104 14.09 2.83 -0.53
CA SER A 104 14.65 2.11 0.61
C SER A 104 16.14 1.83 0.45
N TYR A 105 16.66 1.87 -0.77
CA TYR A 105 18.07 1.78 -1.11
C TYR A 105 18.49 3.08 -1.81
#